data_AF-H3HBX5-F1
#
_entry.id   AF-H3HBX5-F1
#
_cell.length_a   1.000
_cell.length_b   1.000
_cell.length_c   1.000
_cell.angle_alpha   90.00
_cell.angle_beta   90.00
_cell.angle_gamma   90.00
#
_symmetry.space_group_name_H-M   'P 1'
#
loop_
_entity.id
_entity.type
_entity.pdbx_description
1 polymer ?
#
loop_
_entity_poly.entity_id
_entity_poly.type
_entity_poly.pdbx_seq_one_letter_code
_entity_poly.pdbx_strand_id
1 'polypeptide(L)' 'MPDTKLLKELGYGALVMAIRKKHGGVVGVAAKLGTYKDHQVFDVHKKVSARAKRREKRQERLNKHDFY' A
#
# COMPACT_ATOMS: atom_id res chain seq x y z
N MET A 1 -7.83 6.80 9.35
CA MET A 1 -7.25 7.73 8.35
C MET A 1 -7.51 7.20 6.95
N PRO A 2 -8.07 8.00 6.02
CA PRO A 2 -8.35 7.57 4.65
C PRO A 2 -7.08 7.16 3.91
N ASP A 3 -7.18 6.12 3.08
CA ASP A 3 -6.03 5.63 2.32
C ASP A 3 -5.73 6.56 1.13
N THR A 4 -4.45 6.71 0.84
CA THR A 4 -3.93 7.49 -0.28
C THR A 4 -4.51 7.02 -1.62
N LYS A 5 -4.77 5.72 -1.75
CA LYS A 5 -5.36 5.11 -2.94
C LYS A 5 -6.81 5.60 -3.14
N LEU A 6 -7.63 5.51 -2.10
CA LEU A 6 -9.01 5.98 -2.10
C LEU A 6 -9.10 7.47 -2.45
N LEU A 7 -8.25 8.32 -1.86
CA LEU A 7 -8.24 9.75 -2.16
C LEU A 7 -7.91 10.05 -3.63
N LYS A 8 -7.05 9.25 -4.26
CA LYS A 8 -6.75 9.40 -5.70
C LYS A 8 -7.91 8.93 -6.58
N GLU A 9 -8.54 7.80 -6.24
CA GLU A 9 -9.70 7.26 -6.96
C GLU A 9 -10.89 8.22 -6.93
N LEU A 10 -11.06 8.95 -5.83
CA LEU A 10 -12.08 9.99 -5.68
C LEU A 10 -11.72 11.34 -6.34
N GLY A 11 -10.58 11.43 -7.05
CA GLY A 11 -10.15 12.65 -7.74
C GLY A 11 -9.42 13.68 -6.88
N TYR A 12 -9.18 13.42 -5.58
CA TYR A 12 -8.50 14.34 -4.67
C TYR A 12 -6.95 14.30 -4.80
N GLY A 13 -6.43 14.18 -6.02
CA GLY A 13 -4.99 14.11 -6.27
C GLY A 13 -4.21 15.32 -5.76
N ALA A 14 -4.76 16.53 -5.94
CA ALA A 14 -4.16 17.77 -5.46
C ALA A 14 -4.05 17.81 -3.92
N LEU A 15 -5.08 17.32 -3.21
CA LEU A 15 -5.06 17.21 -1.75
C LEU A 15 -3.96 16.24 -1.29
N VAL A 16 -3.84 15.08 -1.93
CA VAL A 16 -2.77 14.12 -1.63
C VAL A 16 -1.39 14.76 -1.81
N MET A 17 -1.20 15.56 -2.86
CA MET A 17 0.06 16.30 -3.07
C MET A 17 0.31 17.35 -1.98
N ALA A 18 -0.71 18.13 -1.61
CA ALA A 18 -0.60 19.11 -0.54
C ALA A 18 -0.24 18.47 0.80
N ILE A 19 -0.90 17.36 1.15
CA ILE A 19 -0.61 16.56 2.35
C ILE A 19 0.84 16.06 2.32
N ARG A 20 1.31 15.57 1.17
CA ARG A 20 2.71 15.14 1.03
C ARG A 20 3.69 16.29 1.26
N LYS A 21 3.46 17.45 0.65
CA LYS A 21 4.37 18.60 0.71
C LYS A 21 4.38 19.29 2.08
N LYS A 22 3.24 19.38 2.76
CA LYS A 22 3.08 20.14 4.01
C LYS A 22 3.17 19.28 5.27
N HIS A 23 2.85 18.00 5.18
CA HIS A 23 2.70 17.14 6.35
C HIS A 23 3.50 15.83 6.26
N GLY A 24 4.34 15.63 5.24
CA GLY A 24 5.14 14.41 5.09
C GLY A 24 4.35 13.20 4.58
N GLY A 25 3.14 13.42 4.04
CA GLY A 25 2.26 12.38 3.54
C GLY A 25 1.23 11.92 4.58
N VAL A 26 0.35 11.00 4.18
CA VAL A 26 -0.74 10.49 5.03
C VAL A 26 -0.20 9.82 6.30
N VAL A 27 0.99 9.22 6.23
CA VAL A 27 1.69 8.64 7.40
C VAL A 27 2.11 9.73 8.38
N GLY A 28 2.64 10.86 7.90
CA GLY A 28 3.02 11.98 8.77
C GLY A 28 1.82 12.65 9.44
N VAL A 29 0.69 12.73 8.73
CA VAL A 29 -0.60 13.17 9.32
C VAL A 29 -1.07 12.18 10.39
N ALA A 30 -1.03 10.88 10.10
CA ALA A 30 -1.45 9.85 11.05
C ALA A 30 -0.59 9.84 12.32
N ALA A 31 0.72 10.08 12.20
CA ALA A 31 1.62 10.24 13.35
C ALA A 31 1.27 11.46 14.20
N LYS A 32 1.00 12.62 13.57
CA LYS A 32 0.58 13.85 14.28
C LYS A 32 -0.77 13.70 15.01
N LEU A 33 -1.65 12.87 14.47
CA LEU A 33 -2.95 12.57 15.07
C LEU A 33 -2.90 11.44 16.11
N GLY A 34 -1.72 10.87 16.39
CA GLY A 34 -1.57 9.75 17.32
C GLY A 34 -2.20 8.44 16.83
N THR A 35 -2.57 8.36 15.55
CA THR A 35 -3.13 7.14 14.94
C THR A 35 -2.00 6.35 14.29
N TYR A 36 -1.23 5.62 15.09
CA TYR A 36 -0.14 4.77 14.59
C TYR A 36 -0.73 3.56 13.87
N LYS A 37 -0.17 3.19 12.72
CA LYS A 37 -0.39 1.84 12.19
C LYS A 37 0.51 0.91 12.99
N ASP A 38 -0.08 -0.12 13.58
CA ASP A 38 0.67 -1.16 14.28
C ASP A 38 1.73 -1.74 13.35
N HIS A 39 3.01 -1.64 13.76
CA HIS A 39 4.14 -2.09 12.98
C HIS A 39 4.07 -3.59 12.67
N GLN A 40 3.50 -4.40 13.57
CA GLN A 40 3.31 -5.83 13.31
C GLN A 40 2.33 -6.05 12.15
N VAL A 41 1.22 -5.32 12.14
CA VAL A 41 0.20 -5.40 11.09
C VAL A 41 0.78 -4.96 9.74
N PHE A 42 1.65 -3.94 9.73
CA PHE A 42 2.33 -3.50 8.52
C PHE A 42 3.26 -4.57 7.94
N ASP A 43 4.09 -5.20 8.78
CA ASP A 43 5.01 -6.25 8.35
C ASP A 43 4.30 -7.51 7.85
N VAL A 44 3.20 -7.89 8.51
CA VAL A 44 2.34 -8.98 8.05
C VAL A 44 1.79 -8.67 6.66
N HIS A 45 1.20 -7.48 6.45
CA HIS A 45 0.69 -7.09 5.13
C HIS A 45 1.78 -7.10 4.06
N LYS A 46 2.98 -6.59 4.35
CA LYS A 46 4.12 -6.63 3.43
C LYS A 46 4.47 -8.06 3.01
N LYS A 47 4.55 -8.99 3.98
CA LYS A 47 4.83 -10.41 3.72
C LYS A 47 3.71 -11.06 2.90
N VAL A 48 2.46 -10.75 3.19
CA VAL A 48 1.28 -11.27 2.48
C VAL A 48 1.26 -10.78 1.03
N SER A 49 1.43 -9.48 0.79
CA SER A 49 1.48 -8.92 -0.57
C SER A 49 2.63 -9.50 -1.40
N ALA A 50 3.81 -9.67 -0.80
CA ALA A 50 4.95 -10.31 -1.46
C ALA A 50 4.70 -11.80 -1.78
N ARG A 51 3.95 -12.51 -0.93
CA ARG A 51 3.53 -13.90 -1.19
C ARG A 51 2.49 -13.96 -2.32
N ALA A 52 1.54 -13.03 -2.36
CA ALA A 52 0.53 -12.96 -3.42
C ALA A 52 1.18 -12.77 -4.80
N LYS A 53 2.09 -11.79 -4.95
CA LYS A 53 2.85 -11.59 -6.20
C LYS A 53 3.64 -12.82 -6.64
N ARG A 54 4.25 -13.54 -5.69
CA ARG A 54 4.97 -14.79 -6.01
C ARG A 54 4.04 -15.89 -6.51
N ARG A 55 2.83 -15.99 -5.95
CA ARG A 55 1.81 -16.95 -6.40
C ARG A 55 1.28 -16.60 -7.79
N GLU A 56 1.01 -15.33 -8.05
CA GLU A 56 0.59 -14.84 -9.37
C GLU A 56 1.63 -15.17 -10.44
N LYS A 57 2.91 -14.82 -10.19
CA LYS A 57 4.01 -15.17 -11.11
C LYS A 57 4.14 -16.68 -11.31
N ARG A 58 3.95 -17.49 -10.26
CA ARG A 58 3.96 -18.95 -10.39
C ARG A 58 2.78 -19.45 -11.24
N GLN A 59 1.59 -18.88 -11.05
CA GLN A 59 0.42 -19.23 -11.85
C GLN A 59 0.65 -18.89 -13.34
N GLU A 60 1.24 -17.74 -13.64
CA GLU A 60 1.63 -17.37 -15.01
C GLU A 60 2.59 -18.38 -15.64
N ARG A 61 3.58 -18.88 -14.88
CA ARG A 61 4.51 -19.93 -15.36
C ARG A 61 3.77 -21.24 -15.62
N LEU A 62 2.92 -21.67 -14.69
CA LEU A 62 2.11 -22.88 -14.84
C LEU A 62 1.17 -22.79 -16.06
N ASN A 63 0.55 -21.63 -16.29
CA ASN A 63 -0.30 -21.38 -17.46
C ASN A 63 0.48 -21.46 -18.78
N LYS A 64 1.80 -21.23 -18.75
CA LYS A 64 2.71 -21.39 -19.89
C LYS A 64 3.30 -22.80 -19.98
N HIS A 65 2.88 -23.75 -19.14
CA HIS A 65 3.47 -25.07 -18.99
C HIS A 65 4.98 -25.04 -18.69
N ASP A 66 5.44 -23.95 -18.07
CA ASP A 66 6.80 -23.79 -17.58
C ASP A 66 6.88 -24.34 -16.14
N PHE A 67 7.24 -25.62 -16.04
CA PHE A 67 7.27 -26.38 -14.79
C PHE A 67 8.63 -26.36 -14.08
N TYR A 68 9.67 -25.78 -14.70
CA TYR A 68 11.05 -25.78 -14.20
C TYR A 68 11.46 -24.41 -13.67
#